data_AF-A0A133NAK5-F1
#
_entry.id   AF-A0A133NAK5-F1
#
_cell.length_a   1.000
_cell.length_b   1.000
_cell.length_c   1.000
_cell.angle_alpha   90.00
_cell.angle_beta   90.00
_cell.angle_gamma   90.00
#
_symmetry.space_group_name_H-M   'P 1'
#
loop_
_entity.id
_entity.type
_entity.pdbx_description
1 polymer ?
#
loop_
_entity_poly.entity_id
_entity_poly.type
_entity_poly.pdbx_seq_one_letter_code
_entity_poly.pdbx_strand_id
1 'polypeptide(L)'
;MKKYGVGKVAKVRSIYVCQNCGYETPKWMGKCPECNNWNTLVEEIRDTKSNQSSPKVERQIGELKKIKEIKSGEKERYDTGIGELNRVLGGGLVKGSLTLISGDPGIGKSTLLLQTANNISKKYGKVLYVSGEESEEQIKIRGDRLNVDAEELYIVSETNLDVIEAYIDKLEPAFIIIDSIQTIYRETVSSAPGSVSQVKECSNAVMRIAKGKNIPLFIVAHVTKQGDLAGPRVLEHMVDTVLSFEGERTEEFRILRTMKNRFGTTAEIGVFEMRGEGLMQVYDPSSMFLEDTSFNQEGSVVIGVMEGTRPILVEIQSLASETKAVMPRRTSVGVENSRLSLILAVLEKKLRVPFYNTDVYVNVVGGLEIEGTTADLGIAISLVSSVKGKAASLEKLVVVGEVGLTGEIRPISNCDRILNEAEKMGFLNAVVPYRSLEKLKGSKLNLIGVKTVREAIGKIF
;
A
#
# COMPACT_ATOMS: atom_id res chain seq x y z
N MET A 1 35.33 -59.93 30.31
CA MET A 1 34.62 -59.42 29.13
C MET A 1 33.61 -58.34 29.56
N LYS A 2 33.96 -57.06 29.44
CA LYS A 2 33.04 -55.93 29.70
C LYS A 2 32.27 -55.64 28.40
N LYS A 3 30.93 -55.74 28.41
CA LYS A 3 30.07 -55.33 27.29
C LYS A 3 29.94 -53.80 27.30
N TYR A 4 30.39 -53.16 26.23
CA TYR A 4 30.17 -51.74 25.96
C TYR A 4 28.68 -51.49 25.69
N GLY A 5 28.09 -50.54 26.43
CA GLY A 5 26.74 -50.04 26.17
C GLY A 5 26.76 -49.10 24.97
N VAL A 6 25.97 -49.43 23.94
CA VAL A 6 25.75 -48.56 22.78
C VAL A 6 24.88 -47.38 23.21
N GLY A 7 25.43 -46.17 23.14
CA GLY A 7 24.71 -44.92 23.39
C GLY A 7 23.56 -44.74 22.39
N LYS A 8 22.39 -44.31 22.89
CA LYS A 8 21.24 -43.91 22.07
C LYS A 8 21.66 -42.75 21.15
N VAL A 9 21.71 -43.00 19.85
CA VAL A 9 21.82 -41.95 18.83
C VAL A 9 20.49 -41.19 18.81
N ALA A 10 20.54 -39.88 19.10
CA ALA A 10 19.38 -39.01 19.02
C ALA A 10 18.85 -39.01 17.56
N LYS A 11 17.60 -39.41 17.38
CA LYS A 11 16.97 -39.53 16.07
C LYS A 11 16.65 -38.13 15.55
N VAL A 12 17.37 -37.69 14.53
CA VAL A 12 17.06 -36.46 13.76
C VAL A 12 15.60 -36.53 13.31
N ARG A 13 14.78 -35.56 13.73
CA ARG A 13 13.37 -35.47 13.33
C ARG A 13 13.27 -34.54 12.13
N SER A 14 12.98 -35.09 10.96
CA SER A 14 12.60 -34.27 9.81
C SER A 14 11.15 -33.82 9.92
N ILE A 15 10.88 -32.60 9.47
CA ILE A 15 9.55 -32.00 9.33
C ILE A 15 9.39 -31.53 7.89
N TYR A 16 8.17 -31.46 7.38
CA TYR A 16 7.88 -30.90 6.06
C TYR A 16 7.26 -29.52 6.23
N VAL A 17 7.85 -28.50 5.61
CA VAL A 17 7.41 -27.10 5.70
C VAL A 17 6.95 -26.62 4.33
N CYS A 18 5.77 -26.01 4.29
CA CYS A 18 5.21 -25.43 3.06
C CYS A 18 5.98 -24.15 2.71
N GLN A 19 6.63 -24.12 1.56
CA GLN A 19 7.40 -22.96 1.08
C GLN A 19 6.52 -21.80 0.57
N ASN A 20 5.19 -21.91 0.63
CA ASN A 20 4.28 -20.81 0.30
C ASN A 20 3.71 -20.12 1.55
N CYS A 21 3.17 -20.88 2.52
CA CYS A 21 2.56 -20.33 3.74
C CYS A 21 3.36 -20.61 5.03
N GLY A 22 4.29 -21.57 5.00
CA GLY A 22 5.05 -22.02 6.16
C GLY A 22 4.33 -23.01 7.06
N TYR A 23 3.24 -23.65 6.60
CA TYR A 23 2.59 -24.75 7.31
C TYR A 23 3.57 -25.92 7.55
N GLU A 24 3.64 -26.43 8.77
CA GLU A 24 4.50 -27.57 9.15
C GLU A 24 3.70 -28.87 9.31
N THR A 25 4.21 -29.98 8.78
CA THR A 25 3.64 -31.32 8.98
C THR A 25 4.73 -32.38 9.15
N PRO A 26 4.54 -33.39 10.01
CA PRO A 26 5.52 -34.46 10.22
C PRO A 26 5.60 -35.46 9.05
N LYS A 27 4.67 -35.40 8.10
CA LYS A 27 4.64 -36.27 6.90
C LYS A 27 4.39 -35.43 5.66
N TRP A 28 5.00 -35.82 4.55
CA TRP A 28 4.72 -35.22 3.26
C TRP A 28 3.27 -35.51 2.84
N MET A 29 2.56 -34.49 2.34
CA MET A 29 1.13 -34.60 2.04
C MET A 29 0.74 -34.24 0.59
N GLY A 30 1.68 -33.97 -0.32
CA GLY A 30 1.40 -33.60 -1.71
C GLY A 30 0.75 -32.23 -1.88
N LYS A 31 -0.31 -31.93 -1.13
CA LYS A 31 -1.03 -30.65 -1.09
C LYS A 31 -0.93 -30.06 0.31
N CYS A 32 -0.62 -28.77 0.40
CA CYS A 32 -0.66 -28.04 1.68
C CYS A 32 -2.12 -27.87 2.14
N PRO A 33 -2.47 -28.26 3.38
CA PRO A 33 -3.84 -28.11 3.89
C PRO A 33 -4.23 -26.66 4.20
N GLU A 34 -3.26 -25.76 4.39
CA GLU A 34 -3.51 -24.36 4.73
C GLU A 34 -3.69 -23.48 3.48
N CYS A 35 -2.74 -23.51 2.54
CA CYS A 35 -2.80 -22.67 1.34
C CYS A 35 -3.33 -23.39 0.10
N ASN A 36 -3.71 -24.67 0.21
CA ASN A 36 -4.21 -25.51 -0.90
C ASN A 36 -3.27 -25.70 -2.12
N ASN A 37 -2.02 -25.22 -2.06
CA ASN A 37 -1.06 -25.41 -3.15
C ASN A 37 -0.42 -26.80 -3.13
N TRP A 38 -0.24 -27.37 -4.31
CA TRP A 38 0.42 -28.65 -4.53
C TRP A 38 1.94 -28.51 -4.54
N ASN A 39 2.66 -29.56 -4.13
CA ASN A 39 4.13 -29.68 -4.18
C ASN A 39 4.91 -28.56 -3.49
N THR A 40 4.31 -27.88 -2.52
CA THR A 40 4.95 -26.80 -1.75
C THR A 40 5.65 -27.28 -0.48
N LEU A 41 5.43 -28.53 -0.04
CA LEU A 41 5.99 -29.09 1.19
C LEU A 41 7.42 -29.63 0.94
N VAL A 42 8.41 -29.00 1.57
CA VAL A 42 9.84 -29.39 1.49
C VAL A 42 10.29 -29.95 2.83
N GLU A 43 11.07 -31.04 2.81
CA GLU A 43 11.64 -31.65 4.01
C GLU A 43 12.75 -30.75 4.59
N GLU A 44 12.58 -30.35 5.84
CA GLU A 44 13.57 -29.61 6.62
C GLU A 44 14.04 -30.46 7.80
N ILE A 45 15.35 -30.49 7.99
CA ILE A 45 15.99 -31.23 9.07
C ILE A 45 16.08 -30.30 10.28
N ARG A 46 15.25 -30.54 11.31
CA ARG A 46 15.45 -29.87 12.60
C ARG A 46 16.62 -30.54 13.31
N ASP A 47 17.75 -29.87 13.31
CA ASP A 47 18.90 -30.32 14.08
C ASP A 47 18.57 -30.15 15.57
N THR A 48 18.46 -31.25 16.32
CA THR A 48 18.23 -31.21 17.78
C THR A 48 19.46 -30.74 18.56
N LYS A 49 20.54 -30.34 17.87
CA LYS A 49 21.75 -29.80 18.49
C LYS A 49 21.66 -28.30 18.71
N SER A 50 20.78 -27.88 19.62
CA SER A 50 21.01 -26.65 20.41
C SER A 50 21.44 -27.03 21.82
N ASN A 51 22.53 -27.80 21.92
CA ASN A 51 23.24 -28.05 23.17
C ASN A 51 24.53 -27.21 23.24
N GLN A 52 24.57 -26.07 22.53
CA GLN A 52 25.39 -24.97 23.00
C GLN A 52 24.66 -24.39 24.20
N SER A 53 25.32 -24.48 25.36
CA SER A 53 25.01 -23.68 26.54
C SER A 53 24.77 -22.25 26.08
N SER A 54 23.49 -21.89 25.93
CA SER A 54 23.08 -20.51 25.73
C SER A 54 23.70 -19.76 26.90
N PRO A 55 24.39 -18.63 26.70
CA PRO A 55 24.65 -17.76 27.83
C PRO A 55 23.29 -17.56 28.51
N LYS A 56 23.23 -17.69 29.83
CA LYS A 56 22.05 -17.34 30.63
C LYS A 56 21.78 -15.85 30.35
N VAL A 57 21.08 -15.56 29.27
CA VAL A 57 20.41 -14.29 29.10
C VAL A 57 19.35 -14.34 30.19
N GLU A 58 19.61 -13.63 31.29
CA GLU A 58 18.58 -13.28 32.25
C GLU A 58 17.46 -12.67 31.42
N ARG A 59 16.43 -13.48 31.12
CA ARG A 59 15.20 -12.94 30.58
C ARG A 59 14.69 -12.03 31.67
N GLN A 60 14.82 -10.72 31.48
CA GLN A 60 14.05 -9.76 32.25
C GLN A 60 12.58 -10.11 31.99
N ILE A 61 12.00 -10.88 32.92
CA ILE A 61 10.57 -11.12 32.95
C ILE A 61 10.00 -9.75 33.32
N GLY A 62 9.47 -9.05 32.33
CA GLY A 62 8.82 -7.76 32.55
C GLY A 62 7.76 -7.89 33.64
N GLU A 63 7.66 -6.89 34.50
CA GLU A 63 6.67 -6.88 35.57
C GLU A 63 5.25 -6.97 35.01
N LEU A 64 4.42 -7.81 35.62
CA LEU A 64 2.99 -7.88 35.32
C LEU A 64 2.31 -6.59 35.77
N LYS A 65 1.82 -5.80 34.82
CA LYS A 65 1.08 -4.56 35.09
C LYS A 65 -0.39 -4.75 34.76
N LYS A 66 -1.30 -4.23 35.60
CA LYS A 66 -2.73 -4.23 35.26
C LYS A 66 -2.95 -3.27 34.10
N ILE A 67 -3.90 -3.58 33.20
CA ILE A 67 -4.21 -2.71 32.05
C ILE A 67 -4.50 -1.25 32.46
N LYS A 68 -5.09 -1.03 33.65
CA LYS A 68 -5.38 0.30 34.22
C LYS A 68 -4.13 1.07 34.68
N GLU A 69 -3.02 0.38 34.92
CA GLU A 69 -1.74 0.95 35.35
C GLU A 69 -0.82 1.25 34.15
N ILE A 70 -1.18 0.74 32.96
CA ILE A 70 -0.47 1.03 31.72
C ILE A 70 -0.96 2.38 31.21
N LYS A 71 -0.10 3.41 31.31
CA LYS A 71 -0.38 4.70 30.69
C LYS A 71 -0.47 4.51 29.17
N SER A 72 -1.56 4.99 28.57
CA SER A 72 -1.64 5.20 27.12
C SER A 72 -0.71 6.37 26.80
N GLY A 73 0.58 6.10 26.67
CA GLY A 73 1.57 7.09 26.26
C GLY A 73 1.68 7.09 24.75
N GLU A 74 1.73 8.29 24.16
CA GLU A 74 2.28 8.43 22.81
C GLU A 74 3.71 7.86 22.85
N LYS A 75 3.94 6.77 22.12
CA LYS A 75 5.30 6.26 21.96
C LYS A 75 6.12 7.35 21.29
N GLU A 76 7.37 7.48 21.70
CA GLU A 76 8.31 8.41 21.08
C GLU A 76 8.46 8.08 19.58
N ARG A 77 8.31 9.11 18.73
CA ARG A 77 8.38 8.99 17.28
C ARG A 77 9.52 9.83 16.72
N TYR A 78 10.25 9.25 15.77
CA TYR A 78 11.16 9.98 14.91
C TYR A 78 10.42 10.47 13.67
N ASP A 79 10.41 11.79 13.50
CA ASP A 79 10.05 12.42 12.24
C ASP A 79 11.09 12.09 11.17
N THR A 80 10.65 11.47 10.07
CA THR A 80 11.48 11.01 8.95
C THR A 80 11.98 12.14 8.05
N GLY A 81 11.51 13.38 8.23
CA GLY A 81 11.74 14.48 7.29
C GLY A 81 10.95 14.35 5.98
N ILE A 82 10.15 13.28 5.83
CA ILE A 82 9.28 13.04 4.68
C ILE A 82 7.84 13.00 5.21
N GLY A 83 7.11 14.10 5.03
CA GLY A 83 5.73 14.29 5.49
C GLY A 83 4.75 13.18 5.08
N GLU A 84 4.72 12.78 3.80
CA GLU A 84 3.86 11.69 3.30
C GLU A 84 4.25 10.34 3.95
N LEU A 85 5.54 10.09 4.21
CA LEU A 85 5.99 8.89 4.94
C LEU A 85 5.58 8.94 6.42
N ASN A 86 5.74 10.09 7.08
CA ASN A 86 5.28 10.28 8.46
C ASN A 86 3.78 10.03 8.56
N ARG A 87 3.00 10.50 7.59
CA ARG A 87 1.56 10.34 7.51
C ARG A 87 1.15 8.87 7.48
N VAL A 88 1.71 8.07 6.56
CA VAL A 88 1.40 6.63 6.47
C VAL A 88 1.82 5.86 7.72
N LEU A 89 2.90 6.29 8.40
CA LEU A 89 3.36 5.74 9.67
C LEU A 89 2.52 6.17 10.89
N GLY A 90 1.56 7.08 10.71
CA GLY A 90 0.72 7.61 11.78
C GLY A 90 1.42 8.67 12.64
N GLY A 91 2.22 9.54 12.03
CA GLY A 91 2.95 10.66 12.64
C GLY A 91 4.47 10.49 12.74
N GLY A 92 5.03 9.41 12.19
CA GLY A 92 6.47 9.14 12.21
C GLY A 92 6.86 7.77 12.79
N LEU A 93 8.16 7.49 12.80
CA LEU A 93 8.73 6.18 13.16
C LEU A 93 8.75 5.94 14.66
N VAL A 94 8.01 4.93 15.09
CA VAL A 94 7.91 4.55 16.50
C VAL A 94 9.17 3.83 16.96
N LYS A 95 9.75 4.23 18.10
CA LYS A 95 10.89 3.50 18.69
C LYS A 95 10.54 2.04 19.02
N GLY A 96 11.51 1.16 18.80
CA GLY A 96 11.37 -0.28 19.01
C GLY A 96 10.27 -0.93 18.16
N SER A 97 10.00 -0.38 16.99
CA SER A 97 9.04 -0.94 16.03
C SER A 97 9.74 -1.56 14.83
N LEU A 98 9.07 -2.55 14.23
CA LEU A 98 9.47 -3.16 12.97
C LEU A 98 8.46 -2.79 11.88
N THR A 99 8.93 -2.11 10.84
CA THR A 99 8.14 -1.70 9.68
C THR A 99 8.57 -2.47 8.43
N LEU A 100 7.62 -3.10 7.76
CA LEU A 100 7.81 -3.75 6.46
C LEU A 100 7.41 -2.79 5.35
N ILE A 101 8.27 -2.61 4.34
CA ILE A 101 7.89 -2.01 3.07
C ILE A 101 7.97 -3.06 1.96
N SER A 102 6.83 -3.30 1.31
CA SER A 102 6.70 -4.21 0.18
C SER A 102 6.34 -3.47 -1.09
N GLY A 103 6.72 -4.02 -2.24
CA GLY A 103 6.35 -3.48 -3.54
C GLY A 103 7.22 -4.03 -4.66
N ASP A 104 6.85 -3.72 -5.89
CA ASP A 104 7.50 -4.28 -7.06
C ASP A 104 8.98 -3.85 -7.19
N PRO A 105 9.84 -4.69 -7.79
CA PRO A 105 11.21 -4.29 -8.10
C PRO A 105 11.27 -3.04 -8.98
N GLY A 106 12.01 -2.03 -8.54
CA GLY A 106 12.14 -0.74 -9.24
C GLY A 106 11.04 0.29 -8.89
N ILE A 107 10.13 0.00 -7.95
CA ILE A 107 9.14 0.99 -7.48
C ILE A 107 9.77 2.13 -6.64
N GLY A 108 11.03 2.01 -6.21
CA GLY A 108 11.74 3.07 -5.48
C GLY A 108 11.76 2.91 -3.96
N LYS A 109 11.55 1.68 -3.44
CA LYS A 109 11.68 1.36 -2.00
C LYS A 109 13.04 1.78 -1.43
N SER A 110 14.13 1.33 -2.06
CA SER A 110 15.51 1.67 -1.66
C SER A 110 15.80 3.17 -1.80
N THR A 111 15.20 3.85 -2.78
CA THR A 111 15.27 5.31 -2.93
C THR A 111 14.62 6.02 -1.74
N LEU A 112 13.38 5.66 -1.39
CA LEU A 112 12.65 6.23 -0.26
C LEU A 112 13.39 6.01 1.06
N LEU A 113 13.91 4.79 1.26
CA LEU A 113 14.62 4.42 2.46
C LEU A 113 15.97 5.12 2.58
N LEU A 114 16.70 5.30 1.49
CA LEU A 114 17.97 6.02 1.50
C LEU A 114 17.76 7.52 1.78
N GLN A 115 16.72 8.15 1.22
CA GLN A 115 16.33 9.53 1.58
C GLN A 115 15.92 9.63 3.06
N THR A 116 15.16 8.64 3.55
CA THR A 116 14.78 8.55 4.97
C THR A 116 16.01 8.42 5.87
N ALA A 117 16.96 7.55 5.49
CA ALA A 117 18.20 7.32 6.22
C ALA A 117 19.03 8.60 6.34
N ASN A 118 19.16 9.37 5.25
CA ASN A 118 19.85 10.65 5.24
C ASN A 118 19.23 11.63 6.24
N ASN A 119 17.90 11.81 6.19
CA ASN A 119 17.19 12.73 7.05
C ASN A 119 17.24 12.33 8.53
N ILE A 120 17.04 11.04 8.81
CA ILE A 120 17.12 10.50 10.17
C ILE A 120 18.54 10.64 10.71
N SER A 121 19.56 10.40 9.87
CA SER A 121 20.94 10.49 10.31
C SER A 121 21.32 11.91 10.72
N LYS A 122 20.95 12.91 9.90
CA LYS A 122 21.15 14.33 10.23
C LYS A 122 20.50 14.78 11.53
N LYS A 123 19.35 14.18 11.90
CA LYS A 123 18.53 14.65 13.03
C LYS A 123 18.72 13.84 14.31
N TYR A 124 18.98 12.55 14.21
CA TYR A 124 19.01 11.62 15.35
C TYR A 124 20.32 10.82 15.47
N GLY A 125 21.28 11.00 14.55
CA GLY A 125 22.64 10.44 14.64
C GLY A 125 22.86 9.20 13.79
N LYS A 126 23.40 8.13 14.38
CA LYS A 126 23.88 6.95 13.66
C LYS A 126 22.76 6.18 12.97
N VAL A 127 22.91 5.91 11.69
CA VAL A 127 22.00 5.04 10.91
C VAL A 127 22.79 3.91 10.28
N LEU A 128 22.24 2.68 10.35
CA LEU A 128 22.81 1.52 9.67
C LEU A 128 21.91 1.08 8.51
N TYR A 129 22.42 1.17 7.29
CA TYR A 129 21.81 0.62 6.09
C TYR A 129 22.50 -0.69 5.72
N VAL A 130 21.79 -1.80 5.91
CA VAL A 130 22.24 -3.14 5.53
C VAL A 130 21.65 -3.48 4.18
N SER A 131 22.51 -3.74 3.20
CA SER A 131 22.13 -4.23 1.89
C SER A 131 22.54 -5.68 1.71
N GLY A 132 21.63 -6.52 1.24
CA GLY A 132 21.97 -7.88 0.80
C GLY A 132 21.85 -8.09 -0.71
N GLU A 133 21.32 -7.12 -1.45
CA GLU A 133 21.15 -7.20 -2.91
C GLU A 133 22.17 -6.36 -3.69
N GLU A 134 22.54 -5.19 -3.16
CA GLU A 134 23.37 -4.20 -3.87
C GLU A 134 24.69 -3.97 -3.16
N SER A 135 25.74 -3.65 -3.94
CA SER A 135 27.06 -3.31 -3.41
C SER A 135 27.10 -1.89 -2.82
N GLU A 136 28.09 -1.63 -1.97
CA GLU A 136 28.32 -0.32 -1.35
C GLU A 136 28.53 0.77 -2.41
N GLU A 137 29.22 0.46 -3.52
CA GLU A 137 29.42 1.41 -4.62
C GLU A 137 28.12 1.74 -5.36
N GLN A 138 27.24 0.75 -5.57
CA GLN A 138 25.94 0.98 -6.21
C GLN A 138 25.05 1.89 -5.36
N ILE A 139 25.06 1.67 -4.04
CA ILE A 139 24.33 2.51 -3.09
C ILE A 139 24.94 3.91 -3.05
N LYS A 140 26.28 4.04 -3.09
CA LYS A 140 26.96 5.33 -3.11
C LYS A 140 26.60 6.16 -4.34
N ILE A 141 26.61 5.56 -5.54
CA ILE A 141 26.20 6.23 -6.78
C ILE A 141 24.77 6.74 -6.67
N ARG A 142 23.87 5.95 -6.07
CA ARG A 142 22.50 6.39 -5.81
C ARG A 142 22.46 7.52 -4.79
N GLY A 143 23.21 7.41 -3.70
CA GLY A 143 23.33 8.45 -2.68
C GLY A 143 23.77 9.78 -3.26
N ASP A 144 24.76 9.77 -4.16
CA ASP A 144 25.24 10.96 -4.84
C ASP A 144 24.15 11.63 -5.68
N ARG A 145 23.39 10.84 -6.44
CA ARG A 145 22.25 11.36 -7.20
C ARG A 145 21.16 11.95 -6.30
N LEU A 146 20.95 11.36 -5.13
CA LEU A 146 19.94 11.78 -4.16
C LEU A 146 20.43 12.89 -3.21
N ASN A 147 21.65 13.41 -3.41
CA ASN A 147 22.32 14.36 -2.53
C ASN A 147 22.37 13.90 -1.06
N VAL A 148 22.71 12.63 -0.84
CA VAL A 148 22.95 12.06 0.49
C VAL A 148 24.30 12.52 1.00
N ASP A 149 24.26 13.25 2.11
CA ASP A 149 25.37 14.02 2.67
C ASP A 149 25.45 13.88 4.21
N ALA A 150 24.68 12.98 4.80
CA ALA A 150 24.77 12.68 6.23
C ALA A 150 26.11 12.02 6.59
N GLU A 151 26.77 12.54 7.63
CA GLU A 151 28.07 12.03 8.11
C GLU A 151 27.95 10.71 8.88
N GLU A 152 26.82 10.47 9.54
CA GLU A 152 26.59 9.33 10.44
C GLU A 152 25.69 8.25 9.78
N LEU A 153 25.75 8.15 8.46
CA LEU A 153 25.07 7.11 7.68
C LEU A 153 26.07 6.01 7.28
N TYR A 154 25.94 4.85 7.92
CA TYR A 154 26.80 3.69 7.70
C TYR A 154 26.09 2.70 6.78
N ILE A 155 26.79 2.26 5.73
CA ILE A 155 26.30 1.25 4.79
C ILE A 155 27.17 0.00 4.94
N VAL A 156 26.54 -1.18 4.90
CA VAL A 156 27.25 -2.45 4.85
C VAL A 156 26.54 -3.40 3.88
N SER A 157 27.32 -4.07 3.04
CA SER A 157 26.83 -5.17 2.20
C SER A 157 27.03 -6.51 2.91
N GLU A 158 26.03 -6.96 3.67
CA GLU A 158 26.10 -8.18 4.48
C GLU A 158 24.77 -8.94 4.45
N THR A 159 24.86 -10.28 4.45
CA THR A 159 23.72 -11.20 4.38
C THR A 159 23.59 -12.11 5.59
N ASN A 160 24.66 -12.26 6.38
CA ASN A 160 24.63 -13.06 7.61
C ASN A 160 24.07 -12.24 8.79
N LEU A 161 22.91 -12.67 9.33
CA LEU A 161 22.24 -11.96 10.41
C LEU A 161 23.07 -11.89 11.71
N ASP A 162 23.88 -12.90 12.01
CA ASP A 162 24.71 -12.91 13.22
C ASP A 162 25.83 -11.86 13.13
N VAL A 163 26.35 -11.60 11.92
CA VAL A 163 27.32 -10.52 11.66
C VAL A 163 26.64 -9.14 11.74
N ILE A 164 25.43 -9.03 11.18
CA ILE A 164 24.62 -7.81 11.26
C ILE A 164 24.31 -7.45 12.73
N GLU A 165 23.95 -8.44 13.56
CA GLU A 165 23.76 -8.26 15.01
C GLU A 165 25.02 -7.66 15.67
N ALA A 166 26.21 -8.17 15.33
CA ALA A 166 27.47 -7.64 15.86
C ALA A 166 27.75 -6.19 15.43
N TYR A 167 27.40 -5.81 14.19
CA TYR A 167 27.49 -4.41 13.75
C TYR A 167 26.53 -3.51 14.54
N ILE A 168 25.30 -3.96 14.79
CA ILE A 168 24.30 -3.23 15.57
C ILE A 168 24.75 -3.05 17.02
N ASP A 169 25.37 -4.07 17.61
CA ASP A 169 25.96 -4.00 18.96
C ASP A 169 27.11 -3.00 19.05
N LYS A 170 27.97 -2.95 18.04
CA LYS A 170 29.12 -2.05 18.01
C LYS A 170 28.74 -0.60 17.73
N LEU A 171 27.81 -0.38 16.79
CA LEU A 171 27.48 0.95 16.29
C LEU A 171 26.46 1.68 17.17
N GLU A 172 25.56 0.93 17.83
CA GLU A 172 24.40 1.45 18.58
C GLU A 172 23.58 2.47 17.75
N PRO A 173 23.06 2.08 16.58
CA PRO A 173 22.39 3.00 15.67
C PRO A 173 21.03 3.46 16.22
N ALA A 174 20.66 4.70 15.92
CA ALA A 174 19.34 5.23 16.19
C ALA A 174 18.27 4.68 15.23
N PHE A 175 18.66 4.17 14.07
CA PHE A 175 17.75 3.64 13.05
C PHE A 175 18.46 2.61 12.16
N ILE A 176 17.73 1.56 11.77
CA ILE A 176 18.26 0.45 10.98
C ILE A 176 17.37 0.20 9.76
N ILE A 177 17.99 -0.01 8.60
CA ILE A 177 17.34 -0.47 7.38
C ILE A 177 17.97 -1.79 6.96
N ILE A 178 17.12 -2.73 6.55
CA ILE A 178 17.49 -4.02 5.96
C ILE A 178 16.86 -4.10 4.57
N ASP A 179 17.68 -4.08 3.53
CA ASP A 179 17.27 -4.14 2.11
C ASP A 179 17.99 -5.28 1.37
N SER A 180 17.41 -6.48 1.24
CA SER A 180 16.07 -6.92 1.60
C SER A 180 16.12 -8.11 2.57
N ILE A 181 14.99 -8.42 3.22
CA ILE A 181 14.92 -9.54 4.16
C ILE A 181 15.08 -10.89 3.49
N GLN A 182 14.83 -10.99 2.18
CA GLN A 182 14.94 -12.25 1.43
C GLN A 182 16.38 -12.74 1.28
N THR A 183 17.36 -11.84 1.28
CA THR A 183 18.77 -12.18 1.11
C THR A 183 19.46 -12.49 2.44
N ILE A 184 18.84 -12.14 3.57
CA ILE A 184 19.40 -12.41 4.89
C ILE A 184 19.19 -13.87 5.29
N TYR A 185 20.23 -14.47 5.86
CA TYR A 185 20.18 -15.81 6.40
C TYR A 185 20.79 -15.91 7.79
N ARG A 186 20.46 -17.01 8.47
CA ARG A 186 21.10 -17.43 9.70
C ARG A 186 21.60 -18.86 9.56
N GLU A 187 22.86 -19.11 9.95
CA GLU A 187 23.50 -20.43 9.81
C GLU A 187 22.82 -21.52 10.65
N THR A 188 22.22 -21.14 11.77
CA THR A 188 21.49 -22.06 12.66
C THR A 188 20.24 -22.69 12.03
N VAL A 189 19.78 -22.16 10.90
CA VAL A 189 18.59 -22.63 10.19
C VAL A 189 19.03 -23.42 8.96
N SER A 190 18.62 -24.68 8.88
CA SER A 190 19.07 -25.66 7.88
C SER A 190 18.46 -25.48 6.47
N SER A 191 17.71 -24.42 6.24
CA SER A 191 17.07 -24.09 4.96
C SER A 191 17.83 -22.98 4.21
N ALA A 192 17.68 -22.96 2.89
CA ALA A 192 18.37 -22.01 2.02
C ALA A 192 17.90 -20.56 2.27
N PRO A 193 18.78 -19.55 2.12
CA PRO A 193 18.40 -18.14 2.13
C PRO A 193 17.21 -17.86 1.20
N GLY A 194 16.29 -17.01 1.62
CA GLY A 194 15.05 -16.71 0.87
C GLY A 194 13.93 -17.75 1.01
N SER A 195 14.17 -18.89 1.66
CA SER A 195 13.09 -19.81 2.06
C SER A 195 12.16 -19.18 3.10
N VAL A 196 10.91 -19.64 3.17
CA VAL A 196 9.93 -19.14 4.16
C VAL A 196 10.47 -19.27 5.58
N SER A 197 11.13 -20.38 5.89
CA SER A 197 11.67 -20.67 7.21
C SER A 197 12.80 -19.72 7.60
N GLN A 198 13.75 -19.46 6.69
CA GLN A 198 14.80 -18.43 6.90
C GLN A 198 14.18 -17.05 7.11
N VAL A 199 13.30 -16.62 6.19
CA VAL A 199 12.68 -15.29 6.22
C VAL A 199 11.88 -15.06 7.52
N LYS A 200 11.13 -16.06 7.99
CA LYS A 200 10.40 -16.01 9.27
C LYS A 200 11.35 -15.93 10.47
N GLU A 201 12.37 -16.78 10.54
CA GLU A 201 13.29 -16.77 11.69
C GLU A 201 14.11 -15.47 11.75
N CYS A 202 14.65 -15.02 10.61
CA CYS A 202 15.36 -13.74 10.51
C CYS A 202 14.45 -12.57 10.93
N SER A 203 13.20 -12.54 10.46
CA SER A 203 12.25 -11.47 10.86
C SER A 203 11.91 -11.48 12.34
N ASN A 204 11.79 -12.66 12.96
CA ASN A 204 11.60 -12.78 14.40
C ASN A 204 12.82 -12.27 15.19
N ALA A 205 14.03 -12.64 14.75
CA ALA A 205 15.27 -12.15 15.36
C ALA A 205 15.37 -10.63 15.24
N VAL A 206 15.13 -10.08 14.06
CA VAL A 206 15.08 -8.64 13.80
C VAL A 206 14.04 -7.93 14.66
N MET A 207 12.84 -8.50 14.84
CA MET A 207 11.83 -7.93 15.74
C MET A 207 12.31 -7.90 17.21
N ARG A 208 13.03 -8.95 17.65
CA ARG A 208 13.62 -9.00 19.00
C ARG A 208 14.68 -7.93 19.18
N ILE A 209 15.52 -7.70 18.18
CA ILE A 209 16.54 -6.63 18.19
C ILE A 209 15.85 -5.26 18.32
N ALA A 210 14.87 -4.97 17.44
CA ALA A 210 14.15 -3.70 17.45
C ALA A 210 13.53 -3.41 18.83
N LYS A 211 12.78 -4.37 19.40
CA LYS A 211 12.11 -4.21 20.70
C LYS A 211 13.09 -4.20 21.88
N GLY A 212 14.10 -5.06 21.87
CA GLY A 212 15.07 -5.19 22.95
C GLY A 212 15.97 -3.95 23.08
N LYS A 213 16.38 -3.37 21.94
CA LYS A 213 17.23 -2.17 21.90
C LYS A 213 16.44 -0.87 21.78
N ASN A 214 15.12 -0.95 21.64
CA ASN A 214 14.23 0.20 21.43
C ASN A 214 14.58 1.03 20.16
N ILE A 215 15.03 0.36 19.09
CA ILE A 215 15.45 0.97 17.82
C ILE A 215 14.35 0.78 16.77
N PRO A 216 13.90 1.83 16.05
CA PRO A 216 13.04 1.67 14.87
C PRO A 216 13.79 0.97 13.72
N LEU A 217 13.14 0.02 13.06
CA LEU A 217 13.76 -0.77 11.99
C LEU A 217 12.82 -0.89 10.76
N PHE A 218 13.37 -0.71 9.56
CA PHE A 218 12.72 -1.10 8.31
C PHE A 218 13.29 -2.39 7.73
N ILE A 219 12.40 -3.24 7.25
CA ILE A 219 12.73 -4.35 6.36
C ILE A 219 12.07 -4.14 5.00
N VAL A 220 12.81 -4.37 3.94
CA VAL A 220 12.29 -4.39 2.56
C VAL A 220 11.94 -5.82 2.19
N ALA A 221 10.79 -6.00 1.54
CA ALA A 221 10.47 -7.24 0.85
C ALA A 221 10.02 -6.99 -0.59
N HIS A 222 10.60 -7.72 -1.53
CA HIS A 222 10.13 -7.75 -2.91
C HIS A 222 8.84 -8.58 -3.09
N VAL A 223 7.91 -8.07 -3.90
CA VAL A 223 6.79 -8.87 -4.41
C VAL A 223 7.32 -9.69 -5.60
N THR A 224 7.16 -11.02 -5.55
CA THR A 224 7.53 -11.89 -6.68
C THR A 224 6.35 -12.02 -7.64
N LYS A 225 6.62 -12.02 -8.96
CA LYS A 225 5.60 -12.08 -10.03
C LYS A 225 4.68 -13.31 -10.00
N GLN A 226 5.00 -14.31 -9.19
CA GLN A 226 4.21 -15.54 -9.05
C GLN A 226 3.51 -15.68 -7.69
N GLY A 227 3.67 -14.74 -6.75
CA GLY A 227 3.03 -14.81 -5.43
C GLY A 227 3.43 -16.01 -4.55
N ASP A 228 4.31 -16.90 -5.02
CA ASP A 228 4.54 -18.26 -4.48
C ASP A 228 5.86 -18.43 -3.71
N LEU A 229 6.75 -17.43 -3.67
CA LEU A 229 7.99 -17.51 -2.89
C LEU A 229 7.90 -16.59 -1.68
N ALA A 230 7.82 -17.16 -0.47
CA ALA A 230 7.94 -16.50 0.83
C ALA A 230 7.58 -15.00 0.81
N GLY A 231 6.37 -14.70 0.36
CA GLY A 231 6.01 -13.33 0.01
C GLY A 231 5.93 -12.42 1.24
N PRO A 232 5.80 -11.10 1.02
CA PRO A 232 5.51 -10.11 2.07
C PRO A 232 4.38 -10.56 3.01
N ARG A 233 3.38 -11.29 2.48
CA ARG A 233 2.24 -11.82 3.22
C ARG A 233 2.60 -12.65 4.45
N VAL A 234 3.65 -13.49 4.42
CA VAL A 234 4.00 -14.27 5.62
C VAL A 234 4.62 -13.39 6.71
N LEU A 235 5.20 -12.25 6.32
CA LEU A 235 5.81 -11.27 7.21
C LEU A 235 4.81 -10.26 7.78
N GLU A 236 3.69 -10.02 7.07
CA GLU A 236 2.66 -9.05 7.47
C GLU A 236 2.18 -9.25 8.91
N HIS A 237 2.05 -10.50 9.36
CA HIS A 237 1.62 -10.81 10.71
C HIS A 237 2.71 -10.60 11.76
N MET A 238 3.98 -10.67 11.37
CA MET A 238 5.15 -10.64 12.25
C MET A 238 5.60 -9.22 12.59
N VAL A 239 5.36 -8.26 11.70
CA VAL A 239 5.77 -6.86 11.88
C VAL A 239 4.70 -6.01 12.58
N ASP A 240 5.09 -4.83 13.06
CA ASP A 240 4.15 -3.90 13.70
C ASP A 240 3.42 -3.00 12.68
N THR A 241 4.11 -2.64 11.59
CA THR A 241 3.57 -1.82 10.49
C THR A 241 3.92 -2.46 9.13
N VAL A 242 2.98 -2.45 8.19
CA VAL A 242 3.15 -2.92 6.80
C VAL A 242 2.75 -1.80 5.86
N LEU A 243 3.67 -1.43 4.97
CA LEU A 243 3.48 -0.46 3.90
C LEU A 243 3.60 -1.16 2.55
N SER A 244 2.65 -0.90 1.64
CA SER A 244 2.67 -1.32 0.24
C SER A 244 3.04 -0.14 -0.63
N PHE A 245 4.06 -0.27 -1.47
CA PHE A 245 4.46 0.75 -2.43
C PHE A 245 4.03 0.30 -3.83
N GLU A 246 3.02 0.99 -4.36
CA GLU A 246 2.29 0.71 -5.59
C GLU A 246 2.60 1.79 -6.64
N GLY A 247 2.49 1.43 -7.91
CA GLY A 247 2.65 2.33 -9.06
C GLY A 247 3.29 1.62 -10.25
N GLU A 248 2.76 1.84 -11.45
CA GLU A 248 3.37 1.31 -12.66
C GLU A 248 4.60 2.12 -13.08
N ARG A 249 5.46 1.54 -13.92
CA ARG A 249 6.63 2.26 -14.46
C ARG A 249 6.25 3.42 -15.37
N THR A 250 5.08 3.34 -15.99
CA THR A 250 4.49 4.33 -16.90
C THR A 250 3.66 5.38 -16.18
N GLU A 251 3.29 5.13 -14.92
CA GLU A 251 2.59 6.09 -14.10
C GLU A 251 3.59 7.12 -13.55
N GLU A 252 3.21 8.38 -13.60
CA GLU A 252 3.98 9.47 -13.00
C GLU A 252 4.04 9.35 -11.47
N PHE A 253 3.01 8.73 -10.87
CA PHE A 253 2.83 8.64 -9.42
C PHE A 253 3.10 7.25 -8.85
N ARG A 254 3.50 7.26 -7.58
CA ARG A 254 3.74 6.07 -6.77
C ARG A 254 3.03 6.26 -5.45
N ILE A 255 2.19 5.31 -5.09
CA ILE A 255 1.33 5.37 -3.90
C ILE A 255 1.91 4.46 -2.84
N LEU A 256 2.24 5.04 -1.69
CA LEU A 256 2.62 4.31 -0.49
C LEU A 256 1.38 4.16 0.40
N ARG A 257 0.91 2.93 0.59
CA ARG A 257 -0.32 2.60 1.31
C ARG A 257 -0.03 1.85 2.60
N THR A 258 -0.77 2.17 3.66
CA THR A 258 -0.66 1.44 4.93
C THR A 258 -1.58 0.21 4.96
N MET A 259 -1.02 -1.00 4.88
CA MET A 259 -1.80 -2.24 4.98
C MET A 259 -2.08 -2.65 6.42
N LYS A 260 -1.12 -2.37 7.32
CA LYS A 260 -1.22 -2.67 8.75
C LYS A 260 -0.48 -1.58 9.52
N ASN A 261 -1.07 -1.04 10.57
CA ASN A 261 -0.37 -0.13 11.47
C ASN A 261 -0.88 -0.30 12.89
N ARG A 262 -0.02 -0.81 13.79
CA ARG A 262 -0.35 -0.93 15.22
C ARG A 262 -0.30 0.40 15.97
N PHE A 263 0.20 1.45 15.33
CA PHE A 263 0.45 2.76 15.93
C PHE A 263 -0.33 3.88 15.24
N GLY A 264 -1.20 3.58 14.29
CA GLY A 264 -1.91 4.57 13.49
C GLY A 264 -3.04 3.94 12.69
N THR A 265 -3.70 4.76 11.88
CA THR A 265 -4.75 4.30 10.96
C THR A 265 -4.14 3.62 9.73
N THR A 266 -4.85 2.64 9.18
CA THR A 266 -4.49 1.97 7.91
C THR A 266 -5.03 2.69 6.68
N ALA A 267 -5.88 3.70 6.88
CA ALA A 267 -6.49 4.41 5.77
C ALA A 267 -5.64 5.60 5.27
N GLU A 268 -4.39 5.75 5.71
CA GLU A 268 -3.51 6.80 5.18
C GLU A 268 -2.75 6.32 3.95
N ILE A 269 -2.50 7.26 3.03
CA ILE A 269 -1.66 7.06 1.86
C ILE A 269 -0.62 8.19 1.79
N GLY A 270 0.50 7.88 1.17
CA GLY A 270 1.54 8.83 0.78
C GLY A 270 1.68 8.83 -0.74
N VAL A 271 1.65 9.99 -1.37
CA VAL A 271 1.78 10.09 -2.83
C VAL A 271 3.14 10.67 -3.19
N PHE A 272 3.84 9.99 -4.10
CA PHE A 272 5.18 10.36 -4.52
C PHE A 272 5.29 10.41 -6.04
N GLU A 273 6.20 11.23 -6.54
CA GLU A 273 6.58 11.30 -7.95
C GLU A 273 8.09 10.99 -8.05
N MET A 274 8.48 10.14 -9.00
CA MET A 274 9.89 9.82 -9.22
C MET A 274 10.54 10.84 -10.16
N ARG A 275 11.41 11.69 -9.62
CA ARG A 275 12.20 12.68 -10.37
C ARG A 275 13.68 12.30 -10.39
N GLY A 276 14.48 13.04 -11.16
CA GLY A 276 15.93 12.84 -11.23
C GLY A 276 16.63 12.92 -9.85
N GLU A 277 16.11 13.77 -8.98
CA GLU A 277 16.58 14.00 -7.60
C GLU A 277 16.11 12.94 -6.59
N GLY A 278 15.22 12.02 -7.00
CA GLY A 278 14.64 11.00 -6.12
C GLY A 278 13.12 11.03 -6.05
N LEU A 279 12.56 10.50 -4.97
CA LEU A 279 11.12 10.54 -4.73
C LEU A 279 10.73 11.88 -4.10
N MET A 280 9.85 12.60 -4.79
CA MET A 280 9.31 13.87 -4.35
C MET A 280 7.89 13.69 -3.83
N GLN A 281 7.56 14.41 -2.75
CA GLN A 281 6.25 14.31 -2.12
C GLN A 281 5.21 15.12 -2.89
N VAL A 282 4.05 14.52 -3.13
CA VAL A 282 2.90 15.18 -3.76
C VAL A 282 1.85 15.49 -2.70
N TYR A 283 1.82 16.74 -2.25
CA TYR A 283 0.87 17.21 -1.24
C TYR A 283 -0.55 17.42 -1.79
N ASP A 284 -0.66 17.66 -3.09
CA ASP A 284 -1.93 17.87 -3.78
C ASP A 284 -2.02 16.98 -5.03
N PRO A 285 -2.42 15.70 -4.88
CA PRO A 285 -2.58 14.79 -5.99
C PRO A 285 -3.72 15.21 -6.91
N SER A 286 -4.73 15.91 -6.38
CA SER A 286 -5.90 16.34 -7.16
C SER A 286 -5.49 17.28 -8.28
N SER A 287 -4.49 18.15 -8.07
CA SER A 287 -3.97 19.04 -9.12
C SER A 287 -3.46 18.32 -10.37
N MET A 288 -3.07 17.04 -10.25
CA MET A 288 -2.49 16.27 -11.35
C MET A 288 -3.52 15.42 -12.10
N PHE A 289 -4.57 14.98 -11.41
CA PHE A 289 -5.68 14.21 -12.01
C PHE A 289 -6.72 15.10 -12.70
N LEU A 290 -6.54 16.41 -12.61
CA LEU A 290 -7.37 17.43 -13.23
C LEU A 290 -6.56 18.04 -14.39
N GLU A 291 -6.87 17.67 -15.64
CA GLU A 291 -6.17 18.24 -16.79
C GLU A 291 -6.36 19.77 -16.86
N ASP A 292 -5.26 20.50 -17.10
CA ASP A 292 -5.05 21.87 -16.63
C ASP A 292 -5.97 22.97 -17.20
N THR A 293 -6.90 22.71 -18.13
CA THR A 293 -7.57 23.84 -18.84
C THR A 293 -8.99 23.64 -19.38
N SER A 294 -9.66 22.50 -19.18
CA SER A 294 -10.98 22.31 -19.81
C SER A 294 -11.95 21.39 -19.06
N PHE A 295 -12.36 21.79 -17.86
CA PHE A 295 -13.41 21.12 -17.08
C PHE A 295 -14.80 21.10 -17.74
N ASN A 296 -14.96 21.77 -18.88
CA ASN A 296 -16.21 21.88 -19.64
C ASN A 296 -16.02 21.33 -21.06
N GLN A 297 -15.48 20.11 -21.19
CA GLN A 297 -15.56 19.36 -22.45
C GLN A 297 -16.75 18.40 -22.46
N GLU A 298 -17.18 18.04 -23.66
CA GLU A 298 -18.11 16.95 -23.84
C GLU A 298 -17.49 15.62 -23.39
N GLY A 299 -18.26 14.81 -22.67
CA GLY A 299 -17.81 13.50 -22.23
C GLY A 299 -16.87 13.53 -21.03
N SER A 300 -16.56 14.71 -20.49
CA SER A 300 -15.68 14.88 -19.32
C SER A 300 -16.47 15.33 -18.08
N VAL A 301 -16.23 14.68 -16.95
CA VAL A 301 -16.82 15.02 -15.64
C VAL A 301 -15.81 14.75 -14.53
N VAL A 302 -15.68 15.68 -13.59
CA VAL A 302 -14.88 15.47 -12.38
C VAL A 302 -15.72 14.80 -11.30
N ILE A 303 -15.16 13.75 -10.70
CA ILE A 303 -15.70 13.06 -9.53
C ILE A 303 -14.73 13.19 -8.35
N GLY A 304 -15.22 12.82 -7.17
CA GLY A 304 -14.34 12.59 -6.03
C GLY A 304 -14.40 11.15 -5.55
N VAL A 305 -13.23 10.59 -5.29
CA VAL A 305 -13.03 9.25 -4.76
C VAL A 305 -12.24 9.33 -3.45
N MET A 306 -12.34 8.29 -2.63
CA MET A 306 -11.59 8.18 -1.39
C MET A 306 -10.51 7.14 -1.58
N GLU A 307 -9.26 7.57 -1.52
CA GLU A 307 -8.12 6.68 -1.52
C GLU A 307 -7.65 6.53 -0.06
N GLY A 308 -8.14 5.48 0.59
CA GLY A 308 -8.11 5.36 2.05
C GLY A 308 -8.93 6.47 2.73
N THR A 309 -8.25 7.43 3.36
CA THR A 309 -8.81 8.61 4.03
C THR A 309 -8.62 9.90 3.23
N ARG A 310 -7.82 9.85 2.16
CA ARG A 310 -7.53 11.01 1.34
C ARG A 310 -8.60 11.16 0.26
N PRO A 311 -9.34 12.26 0.23
CA PRO A 311 -10.16 12.58 -0.93
C PRO A 311 -9.24 12.92 -2.10
N ILE A 312 -9.52 12.32 -3.27
CA ILE A 312 -8.83 12.63 -4.52
C ILE A 312 -9.91 12.98 -5.54
N LEU A 313 -9.72 14.09 -6.25
CA LEU A 313 -10.57 14.46 -7.39
C LEU A 313 -9.97 13.88 -8.65
N VAL A 314 -10.82 13.26 -9.47
CA VAL A 314 -10.39 12.56 -10.68
C VAL A 314 -11.34 12.87 -11.82
N GLU A 315 -10.78 13.06 -13.01
CA GLU A 315 -11.57 13.23 -14.22
C GLU A 315 -11.98 11.88 -14.83
N ILE A 316 -13.28 11.74 -15.12
CA ILE A 316 -13.83 10.66 -15.92
C ILE A 316 -14.07 11.17 -17.33
N GLN A 317 -13.47 10.48 -18.30
CA GLN A 317 -13.70 10.70 -19.72
C GLN A 317 -14.57 9.59 -20.29
N SER A 318 -15.49 9.94 -21.16
CA SER A 318 -16.39 9.02 -21.81
C SER A 318 -16.59 9.40 -23.26
N LEU A 319 -16.53 8.38 -24.12
CA LEU A 319 -16.78 8.51 -25.56
C LEU A 319 -17.85 7.50 -25.95
N ALA A 320 -18.97 8.02 -26.45
CA ALA A 320 -20.09 7.27 -26.97
C ALA A 320 -20.21 7.56 -28.48
N SER A 321 -20.06 6.52 -29.32
CA SER A 321 -20.15 6.64 -30.78
C SER A 321 -21.13 5.62 -31.34
N GLU A 322 -22.01 6.04 -32.26
CA GLU A 322 -22.93 5.13 -32.92
C GLU A 322 -22.15 4.05 -33.69
N THR A 323 -22.62 2.80 -33.60
CA THR A 323 -22.00 1.65 -34.26
C THR A 323 -23.03 0.83 -35.02
N LYS A 324 -22.58 0.24 -36.13
CA LYS A 324 -23.36 -0.73 -36.92
C LYS A 324 -22.98 -2.18 -36.61
N ALA A 325 -22.10 -2.38 -35.62
CA ALA A 325 -21.72 -3.71 -35.17
C ALA A 325 -22.92 -4.46 -34.56
N VAL A 326 -22.96 -5.78 -34.72
CA VAL A 326 -23.99 -6.64 -34.12
C VAL A 326 -23.95 -6.57 -32.60
N MET A 327 -22.75 -6.42 -32.03
CA MET A 327 -22.53 -6.24 -30.60
C MET A 327 -21.66 -5.00 -30.39
N PRO A 328 -22.20 -3.93 -29.76
CA PRO A 328 -21.42 -2.76 -29.44
C PRO A 328 -20.31 -3.06 -28.44
N ARG A 329 -19.19 -2.36 -28.60
CA ARG A 329 -18.05 -2.39 -27.69
C ARG A 329 -18.37 -1.62 -26.42
N ARG A 330 -17.96 -2.19 -25.29
CA ARG A 330 -18.06 -1.57 -23.97
C ARG A 330 -16.71 -1.78 -23.30
N THR A 331 -15.94 -0.71 -23.20
CA THR A 331 -14.58 -0.77 -22.68
C THR A 331 -14.42 0.27 -21.59
N SER A 332 -13.96 -0.15 -20.42
CA SER A 332 -13.54 0.75 -19.35
C SER A 332 -12.08 0.53 -18.97
N VAL A 333 -11.40 1.62 -18.65
CA VAL A 333 -10.07 1.66 -18.02
C VAL A 333 -10.22 2.40 -16.69
N GLY A 334 -9.76 1.80 -15.59
CA GLY A 334 -9.91 2.35 -14.23
C GLY A 334 -11.30 2.17 -13.60
N VAL A 335 -12.26 1.54 -14.29
CA VAL A 335 -13.59 1.20 -13.75
C VAL A 335 -13.95 -0.25 -14.08
N GLU A 336 -14.62 -0.94 -13.16
CA GLU A 336 -15.11 -2.30 -13.39
C GLU A 336 -16.16 -2.36 -14.53
N ASN A 337 -15.95 -3.25 -15.51
CA ASN A 337 -16.86 -3.42 -16.66
C ASN A 337 -18.29 -3.81 -16.26
N SER A 338 -18.46 -4.56 -15.17
CA SER A 338 -19.79 -4.95 -14.65
C SER A 338 -20.59 -3.72 -14.20
N ARG A 339 -19.91 -2.76 -13.56
CA ARG A 339 -20.48 -1.49 -13.09
C ARG A 339 -20.87 -0.58 -14.24
N LEU A 340 -20.00 -0.45 -15.24
CA LEU A 340 -20.33 0.25 -16.49
C LEU A 340 -21.60 -0.33 -17.13
N SER A 341 -21.72 -1.66 -17.18
CA SER A 341 -22.88 -2.34 -17.76
C SER A 341 -24.19 -2.02 -17.01
N LEU A 342 -24.14 -1.94 -15.67
CA LEU A 342 -25.31 -1.57 -14.86
C LEU A 342 -25.72 -0.12 -15.09
N ILE A 343 -24.76 0.82 -15.15
CA ILE A 343 -25.02 2.24 -15.40
C ILE A 343 -25.67 2.42 -16.77
N LEU A 344 -25.14 1.77 -17.81
CA LEU A 344 -25.72 1.79 -19.15
C LEU A 344 -27.18 1.30 -19.17
N ALA A 345 -27.45 0.18 -18.49
CA ALA A 345 -28.81 -0.37 -18.39
C ALA A 345 -29.79 0.59 -17.69
N VAL A 346 -29.34 1.30 -16.64
CA VAL A 346 -30.16 2.31 -15.95
C VAL A 346 -30.43 3.50 -16.87
N LEU A 347 -29.41 4.04 -17.55
CA LEU A 347 -29.57 5.15 -18.48
C LEU A 347 -30.53 4.80 -19.62
N GLU A 348 -30.38 3.62 -20.21
CA GLU A 348 -31.25 3.14 -21.29
C GLU A 348 -32.70 2.98 -20.80
N LYS A 349 -32.92 2.32 -19.66
CA LYS A 349 -34.27 2.08 -19.15
C LYS A 349 -34.98 3.34 -18.65
N LYS A 350 -34.26 4.24 -17.99
CA LYS A 350 -34.84 5.41 -17.29
C LYS A 350 -34.85 6.67 -18.12
N LEU A 351 -33.90 6.83 -19.04
CA LEU A 351 -33.76 8.02 -19.88
C LEU A 351 -34.02 7.74 -21.35
N ARG A 352 -34.16 6.46 -21.75
CA ARG A 352 -34.37 6.03 -23.14
C ARG A 352 -33.23 6.46 -24.07
N VAL A 353 -32.01 6.51 -23.54
CA VAL A 353 -30.80 6.74 -24.34
C VAL A 353 -30.44 5.43 -25.05
N PRO A 354 -30.29 5.41 -26.38
CA PRO A 354 -30.12 4.17 -27.15
C PRO A 354 -28.67 3.66 -27.10
N PHE A 355 -28.22 3.18 -25.94
CA PHE A 355 -26.88 2.58 -25.82
C PHE A 355 -26.77 1.19 -26.48
N TYR A 356 -27.88 0.59 -26.91
CA TYR A 356 -27.89 -0.73 -27.57
C TYR A 356 -27.20 -0.74 -28.95
N ASN A 357 -27.01 0.41 -29.60
CA ASN A 357 -26.31 0.56 -30.89
C ASN A 357 -25.15 1.57 -30.79
N THR A 358 -24.57 1.74 -29.61
CA THR A 358 -23.51 2.71 -29.35
C THR A 358 -22.29 2.03 -28.74
N ASP A 359 -21.12 2.22 -29.35
CA ASP A 359 -19.83 1.85 -28.76
C ASP A 359 -19.52 2.83 -27.62
N VAL A 360 -19.16 2.30 -26.46
CA VAL A 360 -18.91 3.07 -25.24
C VAL A 360 -17.51 2.80 -24.72
N TYR A 361 -16.78 3.89 -24.51
CA TYR A 361 -15.46 3.90 -23.89
C TYR A 361 -15.49 4.81 -22.66
N VAL A 362 -14.97 4.32 -21.53
CA VAL A 362 -14.81 5.11 -20.30
C VAL A 362 -13.37 5.01 -19.84
N ASN A 363 -12.76 6.13 -19.50
CA ASN A 363 -11.40 6.21 -19.01
C ASN A 363 -11.33 7.06 -17.74
N VAL A 364 -10.60 6.56 -16.75
CA VAL A 364 -10.22 7.33 -15.57
C VAL A 364 -8.88 8.00 -15.86
N VAL A 365 -8.84 9.32 -15.83
CA VAL A 365 -7.61 10.07 -16.11
C VAL A 365 -6.58 9.81 -15.00
N GLY A 366 -5.32 9.67 -15.40
CA GLY A 366 -4.20 9.40 -14.48
C GLY A 366 -4.05 7.95 -14.02
N GLY A 367 -4.76 7.00 -14.63
CA GLY A 367 -4.53 5.56 -14.44
C GLY A 367 -5.08 4.96 -13.14
N LEU A 368 -5.81 5.75 -12.33
CA LEU A 368 -6.38 5.28 -11.08
C LEU A 368 -7.47 4.22 -11.29
N GLU A 369 -7.45 3.17 -10.47
CA GLU A 369 -8.54 2.22 -10.35
C GLU A 369 -9.56 2.70 -9.31
N ILE A 370 -10.81 2.90 -9.74
CA ILE A 370 -11.89 3.34 -8.88
C ILE A 370 -12.64 2.14 -8.35
N GLU A 371 -12.59 1.97 -7.03
CA GLU A 371 -13.39 0.99 -6.32
C GLU A 371 -14.70 1.60 -5.77
N GLY A 372 -15.76 0.79 -5.75
CA GLY A 372 -17.03 1.15 -5.11
C GLY A 372 -17.97 1.99 -5.99
N THR A 373 -18.96 2.64 -5.34
CA THR A 373 -20.12 3.30 -5.98
C THR A 373 -20.02 4.82 -6.07
N THR A 374 -18.91 5.41 -5.64
CA THR A 374 -18.75 6.87 -5.55
C THR A 374 -18.81 7.56 -6.93
N ALA A 375 -18.28 6.89 -7.95
CA ALA A 375 -18.17 7.39 -9.31
C ALA A 375 -19.42 7.16 -10.18
N ASP A 376 -20.41 6.38 -9.73
CA ASP A 376 -21.51 5.91 -10.58
C ASP A 376 -22.26 7.09 -11.24
N LEU A 377 -22.58 8.14 -10.48
CA LEU A 377 -23.27 9.31 -11.01
C LEU A 377 -22.39 10.12 -11.97
N GLY A 378 -21.08 10.21 -11.70
CA GLY A 378 -20.14 10.89 -12.59
C GLY A 378 -20.03 10.19 -13.95
N ILE A 379 -19.86 8.86 -13.94
CA ILE A 379 -19.86 8.03 -15.16
C ILE A 379 -21.19 8.17 -15.92
N ALA A 380 -22.31 8.18 -15.20
CA ALA A 380 -23.62 8.36 -15.82
C ALA A 380 -23.74 9.71 -16.54
N ILE A 381 -23.21 10.78 -15.96
CA ILE A 381 -23.26 12.13 -16.54
C ILE A 381 -22.25 12.28 -17.69
N SER A 382 -21.04 11.73 -17.59
CA SER A 382 -20.04 11.77 -18.67
C SER A 382 -20.55 11.05 -19.92
N LEU A 383 -21.18 9.88 -19.75
CA LEU A 383 -21.81 9.15 -20.87
C LEU A 383 -22.93 9.95 -21.52
N VAL A 384 -23.80 10.58 -20.73
CA VAL A 384 -24.89 11.41 -21.27
C VAL A 384 -24.37 12.68 -21.93
N SER A 385 -23.29 13.28 -21.40
CA SER A 385 -22.60 14.40 -22.01
C SER A 385 -22.13 14.03 -23.42
N SER A 386 -21.44 12.88 -23.56
CA SER A 386 -20.93 12.38 -24.83
C SER A 386 -21.99 11.96 -25.84
N VAL A 387 -23.15 11.44 -25.39
CA VAL A 387 -24.24 11.17 -26.34
C VAL A 387 -24.92 12.46 -26.80
N LYS A 388 -24.93 13.50 -25.95
CA LYS A 388 -25.64 14.75 -26.23
C LYS A 388 -24.84 15.75 -27.08
N GLY A 389 -23.53 15.58 -27.27
CA GLY A 389 -22.76 16.62 -27.94
C GLY A 389 -22.51 17.84 -27.04
N LYS A 390 -22.63 17.72 -25.71
CA LYS A 390 -22.75 18.88 -24.80
C LYS A 390 -21.95 18.71 -23.51
N ALA A 391 -21.07 19.66 -23.23
CA ALA A 391 -20.42 19.83 -21.94
C ALA A 391 -21.43 20.24 -20.84
N ALA A 392 -21.05 20.04 -19.58
CA ALA A 392 -21.80 20.55 -18.44
C ALA A 392 -21.91 22.08 -18.51
N SER A 393 -23.10 22.63 -18.24
CA SER A 393 -23.33 24.08 -18.23
C SER A 393 -22.73 24.78 -17.00
N LEU A 394 -22.40 24.00 -15.96
CA LEU A 394 -21.85 24.48 -14.70
C LEU A 394 -20.33 24.43 -14.74
N GLU A 395 -19.68 25.57 -14.49
CA GLU A 395 -18.22 25.64 -14.39
C GLU A 395 -17.71 24.91 -13.16
N LYS A 396 -16.56 24.24 -13.31
CA LYS A 396 -15.85 23.53 -12.24
C LYS A 396 -16.82 22.74 -11.36
N LEU A 397 -17.48 21.79 -12.02
CA LEU A 397 -18.48 20.91 -11.44
C LEU A 397 -17.82 19.63 -10.92
N VAL A 398 -18.04 19.31 -9.65
CA VAL A 398 -17.76 17.98 -9.10
C VAL A 398 -19.06 17.19 -8.93
N VAL A 399 -19.03 15.91 -9.24
CA VAL A 399 -20.20 15.03 -9.17
C VAL A 399 -19.91 13.87 -8.24
N VAL A 400 -20.82 13.63 -7.29
CA VAL A 400 -20.75 12.49 -6.38
C VAL A 400 -22.12 11.85 -6.18
N GLY A 401 -22.16 10.52 -6.18
CA GLY A 401 -23.38 9.78 -5.88
C GLY A 401 -23.40 8.38 -6.45
N GLU A 402 -24.06 7.48 -5.71
CA GLU A 402 -24.33 6.11 -6.17
C GLU A 402 -25.62 6.10 -7.00
N VAL A 403 -25.61 5.36 -8.11
CA VAL A 403 -26.78 5.22 -8.99
C VAL A 403 -27.47 3.88 -8.70
N GLY A 404 -28.67 3.94 -8.14
CA GLY A 404 -29.51 2.75 -7.95
C GLY A 404 -30.14 2.26 -9.26
N LEU A 405 -30.48 0.98 -9.33
CA LEU A 405 -31.14 0.36 -10.51
C LEU A 405 -32.50 0.99 -10.85
N THR A 406 -33.14 1.63 -9.87
CA THR A 406 -34.39 2.37 -10.04
C THR A 406 -34.18 3.76 -10.66
N GLY A 407 -32.94 4.23 -10.81
CA GLY A 407 -32.55 5.56 -11.25
C GLY A 407 -32.49 6.60 -10.12
N GLU A 408 -32.59 6.16 -8.86
CA GLU A 408 -32.42 6.99 -7.66
C GLU A 408 -30.94 7.27 -7.38
N ILE A 409 -30.64 8.44 -6.82
CA ILE A 409 -29.29 8.81 -6.38
C ILE A 409 -29.17 8.60 -4.88
N ARG A 410 -28.21 7.76 -4.49
CA ARG A 410 -28.01 7.32 -3.11
C ARG A 410 -26.79 8.02 -2.48
N PRO A 411 -26.83 8.31 -1.16
CA PRO A 411 -25.69 8.86 -0.43
C PRO A 411 -24.46 7.97 -0.53
N ILE A 412 -23.29 8.61 -0.61
CA ILE A 412 -21.99 7.95 -0.54
C ILE A 412 -21.29 8.27 0.78
N SER A 413 -20.36 7.41 1.19
CA SER A 413 -19.49 7.65 2.35
C SER A 413 -18.53 8.82 2.09
N ASN A 414 -18.14 9.54 3.14
CA ASN A 414 -17.13 10.62 3.11
C ASN A 414 -17.39 11.75 2.10
N CYS A 415 -18.66 11.98 1.75
CA CYS A 415 -19.06 13.05 0.82
C CYS A 415 -18.57 14.44 1.28
N ASP A 416 -18.58 14.69 2.59
CA ASP A 416 -18.05 15.91 3.21
C ASP A 416 -16.55 16.10 2.94
N ARG A 417 -15.74 15.05 3.07
CA ARG A 417 -14.29 15.13 2.83
C ARG A 417 -13.98 15.40 1.36
N ILE A 418 -14.70 14.73 0.46
CA ILE A 418 -14.58 14.95 -0.99
C ILE A 418 -14.89 16.40 -1.35
N LEU A 419 -15.98 16.95 -0.82
CA LEU A 419 -16.39 18.32 -1.12
C LEU A 419 -15.44 19.35 -0.52
N ASN A 420 -14.92 19.10 0.68
CA ASN A 420 -13.88 19.96 1.26
C ASN A 420 -12.61 19.99 0.40
N GLU A 421 -12.27 18.89 -0.28
CA GLU A 421 -11.15 18.87 -1.22
C GLU A 421 -11.48 19.61 -2.51
N ALA A 422 -12.68 19.40 -3.06
CA ALA A 422 -13.17 20.18 -4.20
C ALA A 422 -13.14 21.69 -3.92
N GLU A 423 -13.49 22.13 -2.71
CA GLU A 423 -13.37 23.53 -2.29
C GLU A 423 -11.94 24.05 -2.34
N LYS A 424 -10.97 23.29 -1.80
CA LYS A 424 -9.55 23.68 -1.82
C LYS A 424 -9.01 23.77 -3.25
N MET A 425 -9.46 22.86 -4.11
CA MET A 425 -9.12 22.83 -5.54
C MET A 425 -9.84 23.92 -6.35
N GLY A 426 -10.67 24.74 -5.70
CA GLY A 426 -11.33 25.87 -6.32
C GLY A 426 -12.51 25.50 -7.23
N PHE A 427 -13.14 24.35 -6.99
CA PHE A 427 -14.44 24.03 -7.59
C PHE A 427 -15.52 24.98 -7.09
N LEU A 428 -16.55 25.19 -7.91
CA LEU A 428 -17.63 26.13 -7.61
C LEU A 428 -18.96 25.42 -7.40
N ASN A 429 -19.20 24.33 -8.13
CA ASN A 429 -20.47 23.63 -8.15
C ASN A 429 -20.28 22.17 -7.76
N ALA A 430 -21.22 21.61 -6.99
CA ALA A 430 -21.22 20.20 -6.67
C ALA A 430 -22.60 19.57 -6.82
N VAL A 431 -22.71 18.51 -7.60
CA VAL A 431 -23.92 17.69 -7.66
C VAL A 431 -23.80 16.55 -6.66
N VAL A 432 -24.73 16.50 -5.72
CA VAL A 432 -24.69 15.60 -4.57
C VAL A 432 -26.03 14.90 -4.37
N PRO A 433 -26.08 13.73 -3.71
CA PRO A 433 -27.33 13.07 -3.38
C PRO A 433 -28.17 13.98 -2.48
N TYR A 434 -29.47 14.16 -2.78
CA TYR A 434 -30.35 15.07 -2.04
C TYR A 434 -30.35 14.79 -0.53
N ARG A 435 -30.28 13.53 -0.13
CA ARG A 435 -30.23 13.10 1.27
C ARG A 435 -28.92 13.46 1.99
N SER A 436 -27.87 13.81 1.26
CA SER A 436 -26.58 14.23 1.84
C SER A 436 -26.57 15.72 2.18
N LEU A 437 -27.47 16.55 1.61
CA LEU A 437 -27.47 18.00 1.80
C LEU A 437 -27.49 18.44 3.26
N GLU A 438 -28.24 17.75 4.13
CA GLU A 438 -28.32 18.14 5.54
C GLU A 438 -26.98 18.05 6.28
N LYS A 439 -26.17 17.05 5.93
CA LYS A 439 -24.84 16.83 6.53
C LYS A 439 -23.77 17.78 5.96
N LEU A 440 -24.07 18.45 4.86
CA LEU A 440 -23.15 19.31 4.10
C LEU A 440 -23.45 20.80 4.29
N LYS A 441 -24.29 21.15 5.27
CA LYS A 441 -24.59 22.54 5.65
C LYS A 441 -23.31 23.20 6.15
N GLY A 442 -22.72 24.07 5.34
CA GLY A 442 -21.46 24.76 5.65
C GLY A 442 -20.43 24.74 4.51
N SER A 443 -20.68 23.96 3.45
CA SER A 443 -19.86 24.00 2.23
C SER A 443 -19.90 25.36 1.56
N LYS A 444 -18.76 25.80 1.04
CA LYS A 444 -18.63 27.01 0.20
C LYS A 444 -19.06 26.78 -1.25
N LEU A 445 -19.22 25.52 -1.65
CA LEU A 445 -19.70 25.14 -2.98
C LEU A 445 -21.18 25.43 -3.13
N ASN A 446 -21.60 25.73 -4.36
CA ASN A 446 -22.99 25.68 -4.75
C ASN A 446 -23.46 24.22 -4.81
N LEU A 447 -24.13 23.75 -3.74
CA LEU A 447 -24.59 22.37 -3.61
C LEU A 447 -25.92 22.15 -4.35
N ILE A 448 -25.90 21.26 -5.33
CA ILE A 448 -27.05 20.86 -6.14
C ILE A 448 -27.48 19.45 -5.73
N GLY A 449 -28.48 19.38 -4.85
CA GLY A 449 -29.05 18.10 -4.42
C GLY A 449 -29.92 17.47 -5.50
N VAL A 450 -29.71 16.19 -5.80
CA VAL A 450 -30.48 15.42 -6.79
C VAL A 450 -31.03 14.13 -6.19
N LYS A 451 -32.26 13.76 -6.56
CA LYS A 451 -32.91 12.51 -6.13
C LYS A 451 -32.84 11.42 -7.19
N THR A 452 -32.74 11.80 -8.45
CA THR A 452 -32.72 10.85 -9.58
C THR A 452 -31.72 11.25 -10.66
N VAL A 453 -31.25 10.29 -11.45
CA VAL A 453 -30.35 10.56 -12.59
C VAL A 453 -30.98 11.55 -13.58
N ARG A 454 -32.30 11.46 -13.80
CA ARG A 454 -33.04 12.40 -14.67
C ARG A 454 -32.97 13.84 -14.15
N GLU A 455 -33.16 14.01 -12.86
CA GLU A 455 -33.05 15.33 -12.22
C GLU A 455 -31.63 15.88 -12.31
N ALA A 456 -30.61 15.03 -12.12
CA ALA A 456 -29.21 15.44 -12.26
C ALA A 456 -28.92 15.97 -13.67
N ILE A 457 -29.31 15.23 -14.70
CA ILE A 457 -29.11 15.64 -16.10
C ILE A 457 -29.80 16.97 -16.39
N GLY A 458 -31.04 17.17 -15.93
CA GLY A 458 -31.77 18.41 -16.18
C GLY A 458 -31.25 19.63 -15.42
N LYS A 459 -30.41 19.44 -14.41
CA LYS A 459 -29.73 20.54 -13.69
C LYS A 459 -28.32 20.81 -14.23
N ILE A 460 -27.73 19.88 -14.99
CA ILE A 460 -26.35 19.96 -15.49
C ILE A 460 -26.30 20.43 -16.95
N PHE A 461 -27.25 20.00 -17.79
CA PHE A 461 -27.35 20.35 -19.22
C PHE A 461 -28.69 21.02 -19.51
#